data_AF-A0A956UD65-F1
#
_entry.id   AF-A0A956UD65-F1
#
_cell.length_a   1.000
_cell.length_b   1.000
_cell.length_c   1.000
_cell.angle_alpha   90.00
_cell.angle_beta   90.00
_cell.angle_gamma   90.00
#
_symmetry.space_group_name_H-M   'P 1'
#
loop_
_entity.id
_entity.type
_entity.pdbx_description
1 polymer ?
#
loop_
_entity_poly.entity_id
_entity_poly.type
_entity_poly.pdbx_seq_one_letter_code
_entity_poly.pdbx_strand_id
1 'polypeptide(L)'
;MVVLSPVQFSAPSAIVLNALFEHARKHPDRWYIIDDSTHFDIGSQLDSNMLLRITGQMQIPDNVVLLYGLIKNIVCPDLELSFLINAPDRWVEGFDVAAELTYSRIPYPSQLYYEWLFDDLLSFPFPGQLAGKQNEPGSSNSADQRDFRKDFLEASKDPSFAPKPISTKDKDLIRFDYGEFEHSVPDLLVKGLIKGFVEPHSDVLAETVKYRITSYLAHTRRAMVVPDRIALAQGAFPLFGALIRALRARLGRRPRVAIPDGSYGPLYPMLLYHGAEIVPIETVADNGFAVTPEMVKAMKEKPDLLWLTQPGNPSGLLYESSAVSNLLKICAEKEIYLLADEIFFLLSDYRLGDWTPHYLSFGSHLGDSDLSKYLFMVDGASKAYAAGGLRSGFMVSPDREWSKAIQSHLDVPPAAILRA
;
A
#
# COMPACT_ATOMS: atom_id res chain seq x y z
N MET A 1 -24.20 -7.95 -10.86
CA MET A 1 -23.77 -8.24 -9.48
C MET A 1 -24.91 -7.82 -8.57
N VAL A 2 -25.33 -8.68 -7.66
CA VAL A 2 -26.34 -8.42 -6.63
C VAL A 2 -25.61 -8.50 -5.29
N VAL A 3 -25.65 -7.42 -4.52
CA VAL A 3 -25.08 -7.40 -3.16
C VAL A 3 -26.25 -7.44 -2.19
N LEU A 4 -26.26 -8.45 -1.32
CA LEU A 4 -27.23 -8.61 -0.25
C LEU A 4 -26.59 -8.09 1.03
N SER A 5 -27.13 -6.99 1.55
CA SER A 5 -26.56 -6.32 2.72
C SER A 5 -26.82 -7.12 4.00
N PRO A 6 -26.07 -6.84 5.09
CA PRO A 6 -26.27 -7.52 6.36
C PRO A 6 -27.72 -7.42 6.87
N VAL A 7 -28.37 -6.28 6.64
CA VAL A 7 -29.78 -6.05 7.04
C VAL A 7 -30.73 -7.03 6.35
N GLN A 8 -30.51 -7.30 5.07
CA GLN A 8 -31.34 -8.22 4.28
C GLN A 8 -31.19 -9.68 4.71
N PHE A 9 -30.12 -10.00 5.44
CA PHE A 9 -29.82 -11.34 5.94
C PHE A 9 -29.77 -11.44 7.47
N SER A 10 -30.38 -10.50 8.19
CA SER A 10 -30.41 -10.42 9.67
C SER A 10 -30.97 -11.65 10.40
N ALA A 11 -31.71 -12.53 9.72
CA ALA A 11 -32.19 -13.80 10.25
C ALA A 11 -31.98 -14.92 9.21
N PRO A 12 -30.73 -15.39 9.01
CA PRO A 12 -30.44 -16.41 8.02
C PRO A 12 -31.13 -17.73 8.42
N SER A 13 -31.76 -18.39 7.46
CA SER A 13 -32.32 -19.73 7.64
C SER A 13 -31.97 -20.61 6.45
N ALA A 14 -31.88 -21.93 6.70
CA ALA A 14 -31.63 -22.90 5.63
C ALA A 14 -32.67 -22.83 4.50
N ILE A 15 -33.91 -22.46 4.80
CA ILE A 15 -34.99 -22.32 3.81
C ILE A 15 -34.71 -21.14 2.87
N VAL A 16 -34.40 -19.97 3.44
CA VAL A 16 -34.10 -18.75 2.66
C VAL A 16 -32.84 -18.94 1.83
N LEU A 17 -31.79 -19.53 2.40
CA LEU A 17 -30.54 -19.81 1.69
C LEU A 17 -30.73 -20.84 0.58
N ASN A 18 -31.51 -21.90 0.79
CA ASN A 18 -31.81 -22.86 -0.27
C ASN A 18 -32.56 -22.20 -1.42
N ALA A 19 -33.55 -21.35 -1.13
CA ALA A 19 -34.27 -20.62 -2.16
C ALA A 19 -33.35 -19.69 -2.96
N LEU A 20 -32.44 -18.98 -2.27
CA LEU A 20 -31.44 -18.14 -2.90
C LEU A 20 -30.46 -18.97 -3.75
N PHE A 21 -29.96 -20.09 -3.24
CA PHE A 21 -29.00 -20.94 -3.96
C PHE A 21 -29.64 -21.59 -5.19
N GLU A 22 -30.90 -22.05 -5.09
CA GLU A 22 -31.67 -22.52 -6.24
C GLU A 22 -31.89 -21.43 -7.28
N HIS A 23 -32.15 -20.19 -6.85
CA HIS A 23 -32.24 -19.05 -7.75
C HIS A 23 -30.89 -18.75 -8.40
N ALA A 24 -29.80 -18.73 -7.64
CA ALA A 24 -28.46 -18.49 -8.16
C ALA A 24 -28.04 -19.54 -9.20
N ARG A 25 -28.34 -20.83 -8.96
CA ARG A 25 -28.11 -21.92 -9.94
C ARG A 25 -28.89 -21.72 -11.25
N LYS A 26 -30.10 -21.16 -11.20
CA LYS A 26 -30.90 -20.84 -12.38
C LYS A 26 -30.42 -19.59 -13.14
N HIS A 27 -29.57 -18.78 -12.52
CA HIS A 27 -29.04 -17.53 -13.06
C HIS A 27 -27.50 -17.46 -12.96
N PRO A 28 -26.77 -18.37 -13.64
CA PRO A 28 -25.31 -18.41 -13.59
C PRO A 28 -24.64 -17.15 -14.14
N ASP A 29 -25.37 -16.33 -14.90
CA ASP A 29 -24.97 -15.01 -15.41
C ASP A 29 -24.91 -13.92 -14.32
N ARG A 30 -25.25 -14.23 -13.06
CA ARG A 30 -25.31 -13.23 -11.97
C ARG A 30 -24.45 -13.66 -10.80
N TRP A 31 -23.64 -12.72 -10.33
CA TRP A 31 -22.93 -12.84 -9.05
C TRP A 31 -23.81 -12.36 -7.91
N TYR A 32 -23.89 -13.15 -6.84
CA TYR A 32 -24.56 -12.82 -5.60
C TYR A 32 -23.51 -12.72 -4.50
N ILE A 33 -23.37 -11.56 -3.88
CA ILE A 33 -22.48 -11.34 -2.73
C ILE A 33 -23.36 -11.22 -1.49
N ILE A 34 -23.19 -12.11 -0.52
CA ILE A 34 -23.89 -12.07 0.76
C ILE A 34 -22.94 -11.47 1.78
N ASP A 35 -23.21 -10.25 2.22
CA ASP A 35 -22.43 -9.57 3.25
C ASP A 35 -23.00 -9.88 4.64
N ASP A 36 -22.21 -10.54 5.48
CA ASP A 36 -22.55 -10.87 6.87
C ASP A 36 -21.58 -10.25 7.88
N SER A 37 -20.86 -9.20 7.46
CA SER A 37 -19.87 -8.51 8.30
C SER A 37 -20.44 -8.06 9.64
N THR A 38 -21.71 -7.63 9.68
CA THR A 38 -22.36 -7.15 10.91
C THR A 38 -22.63 -8.26 11.93
N HIS A 39 -22.86 -9.50 11.49
CA HIS A 39 -23.15 -10.62 12.41
C HIS A 39 -21.94 -11.53 12.63
N PHE A 40 -20.88 -11.34 11.85
CA PHE A 40 -19.61 -12.02 12.04
C PHE A 40 -18.96 -11.62 13.37
N ASP A 41 -18.39 -12.60 14.06
CA ASP A 41 -17.58 -12.44 15.27
C ASP A 41 -16.59 -13.61 15.35
N ILE A 42 -15.29 -13.33 15.52
CA ILE A 42 -14.27 -14.38 15.69
C ILE A 42 -14.38 -15.09 17.06
N GLY A 43 -15.18 -14.55 17.99
CA GLY A 43 -15.44 -15.14 19.29
C GLY A 43 -16.20 -16.47 19.25
N SER A 44 -16.24 -17.14 20.41
CA SER A 44 -16.86 -18.46 20.60
C SER A 44 -18.38 -18.43 20.85
N GLN A 45 -19.05 -17.30 20.62
CA GLN A 45 -20.49 -17.21 20.87
C GLN A 45 -21.28 -18.05 19.86
N LEU A 46 -22.31 -18.76 20.33
CA LEU A 46 -23.07 -19.73 19.53
C LEU A 46 -23.97 -19.08 18.47
N ASP A 47 -24.45 -17.87 18.75
CA ASP A 47 -25.36 -17.10 17.89
C ASP A 47 -24.61 -16.28 16.84
N SER A 48 -23.33 -15.97 17.08
CA SER A 48 -22.46 -15.39 16.07
C SER A 48 -22.18 -16.40 14.97
N ASN A 49 -22.11 -15.92 13.72
CA ASN A 49 -21.74 -16.71 12.54
C ASN A 49 -22.80 -17.75 12.10
N MET A 50 -24.09 -17.55 12.41
CA MET A 50 -25.19 -18.43 11.96
C MET A 50 -25.18 -18.68 10.44
N LEU A 51 -24.96 -17.65 9.61
CA LEU A 51 -24.86 -17.81 8.16
C LEU A 51 -23.73 -18.77 7.78
N LEU A 52 -22.55 -18.59 8.38
CA LEU A 52 -21.38 -19.43 8.12
C LEU A 52 -21.64 -20.90 8.50
N ARG A 53 -22.33 -21.13 9.62
CA ARG A 53 -22.69 -22.49 10.08
C ARG A 53 -23.69 -23.17 9.16
N ILE A 54 -24.73 -22.46 8.73
CA ILE A 54 -25.74 -23.02 7.83
C ILE A 54 -25.11 -23.29 6.46
N THR A 55 -24.35 -22.33 5.90
CA THR A 55 -23.72 -22.48 4.59
C THR A 55 -22.63 -23.56 4.58
N GLY A 56 -21.91 -23.78 5.68
CA GLY A 56 -20.96 -24.89 5.83
C GLY A 56 -21.59 -26.29 5.74
N GLN A 57 -22.91 -26.40 5.85
CA GLN A 57 -23.67 -27.65 5.67
C GLN A 57 -24.33 -27.76 4.28
N MET A 58 -24.12 -26.78 3.41
CA MET A 58 -24.76 -26.66 2.11
C MET A 58 -23.72 -26.63 0.98
N GLN A 59 -24.11 -27.03 -0.22
CA GLN A 59 -23.29 -26.81 -1.40
C GLN A 59 -23.55 -25.39 -1.93
N ILE A 60 -22.58 -24.50 -1.74
CA ILE A 60 -22.63 -23.12 -2.21
C ILE A 60 -22.50 -23.11 -3.75
N PRO A 61 -23.40 -22.44 -4.50
CA PRO A 61 -23.26 -22.29 -5.95
C PRO A 61 -22.03 -21.45 -6.33
N ASP A 62 -21.38 -21.77 -7.44
CA ASP A 62 -20.16 -21.10 -7.92
C ASP A 62 -20.29 -19.58 -8.09
N ASN A 63 -21.51 -19.09 -8.31
CA ASN A 63 -21.82 -17.67 -8.50
C ASN A 63 -22.31 -16.95 -7.21
N VAL A 64 -22.16 -17.58 -6.04
CA VAL A 64 -22.47 -17.00 -4.73
C VAL A 64 -21.18 -16.87 -3.93
N VAL A 65 -20.88 -15.65 -3.48
CA VAL A 65 -19.72 -15.32 -2.65
C VAL A 65 -20.21 -14.82 -1.29
N LEU A 66 -19.62 -15.33 -0.20
CA LEU A 66 -19.89 -14.82 1.14
C LEU A 66 -18.80 -13.79 1.50
N LEU A 67 -19.19 -12.63 1.97
CA LEU A 67 -18.30 -11.56 2.43
C LEU A 67 -18.42 -11.42 3.95
N TYR A 68 -17.27 -11.50 4.61
CA TYR A 68 -17.13 -11.34 6.05
C TYR A 68 -16.08 -10.28 6.36
N GLY A 69 -16.55 -9.09 6.73
CA GLY A 69 -15.73 -8.03 7.28
C GLY A 69 -15.49 -8.25 8.78
N LEU A 70 -14.24 -8.16 9.20
CA LEU A 70 -13.80 -8.22 10.58
C LEU A 70 -13.98 -6.86 11.27
N ILE A 71 -15.21 -6.35 11.30
CA ILE A 71 -15.51 -5.01 11.83
C ILE A 71 -15.61 -4.96 13.35
N LYS A 72 -15.75 -6.13 14.02
CA LYS A 72 -15.75 -6.27 15.49
C LYS A 72 -14.37 -6.71 16.02
N ASN A 73 -13.30 -6.37 15.31
CA ASN A 73 -11.95 -6.77 15.63
C ASN A 73 -11.48 -6.16 16.96
N ILE A 74 -11.34 -6.97 18.00
CA ILE A 74 -10.83 -6.52 19.30
C ILE A 74 -9.30 -6.62 19.41
N VAL A 75 -8.64 -7.28 18.45
CA VAL A 75 -7.19 -7.51 18.48
C VAL A 75 -6.44 -6.36 17.79
N CYS A 76 -6.79 -6.07 16.54
CA CYS A 76 -6.27 -4.93 15.79
C CYS A 76 -7.44 -4.04 15.36
N PRO A 77 -8.06 -3.25 16.27
CA PRO A 77 -9.28 -2.49 15.97
C PRO A 77 -9.09 -1.42 14.89
N ASP A 78 -7.84 -1.07 14.60
CA ASP A 78 -7.38 -0.16 13.56
C ASP A 78 -7.08 -0.84 12.22
N LEU A 79 -7.23 -2.17 12.14
CA LEU A 79 -7.08 -2.94 10.92
C LEU A 79 -8.46 -3.40 10.42
N GLU A 80 -8.86 -2.82 9.29
CA GLU A 80 -10.02 -3.29 8.53
C GLU A 80 -9.62 -4.49 7.66
N LEU A 81 -10.13 -5.67 8.01
CA LEU A 81 -9.90 -6.91 7.26
C LEU A 81 -11.23 -7.45 6.76
N SER A 82 -11.26 -7.94 5.52
CA SER A 82 -12.39 -8.71 4.98
C SER A 82 -11.87 -10.01 4.37
N PHE A 83 -12.62 -11.09 4.52
CA PHE A 83 -12.38 -12.32 3.77
C PHE A 83 -13.61 -12.73 2.98
N LEU A 84 -13.35 -13.44 1.88
CA LEU A 84 -14.37 -13.94 0.97
C LEU A 84 -14.35 -15.47 0.98
N ILE A 85 -15.52 -16.09 1.06
CA ILE A 85 -15.68 -17.53 0.88
C ILE A 85 -16.32 -17.78 -0.47
N ASN A 86 -15.81 -18.79 -1.18
CA ASN A 86 -16.25 -19.18 -2.52
C ASN A 86 -16.02 -18.08 -3.58
N ALA A 87 -15.01 -17.22 -3.37
CA ALA A 87 -14.58 -16.27 -4.38
C ALA A 87 -13.91 -17.01 -5.55
N PRO A 88 -14.25 -16.68 -6.81
CA PRO A 88 -13.63 -17.32 -7.98
C PRO A 88 -12.16 -16.87 -8.12
N ASP A 89 -11.29 -17.75 -8.63
CA ASP A 89 -9.84 -17.49 -8.79
C ASP A 89 -9.54 -16.16 -9.49
N ARG A 90 -10.30 -15.83 -10.54
CA ARG A 90 -10.16 -14.55 -11.27
C ARG A 90 -10.39 -13.30 -10.41
N TRP A 91 -11.20 -13.38 -9.36
CA TRP A 91 -11.37 -12.26 -8.42
C TRP A 91 -10.13 -12.13 -7.55
N VAL A 92 -9.54 -13.25 -7.11
CA VAL A 92 -8.29 -13.26 -6.37
C VAL A 92 -7.17 -12.63 -7.19
N GLU A 93 -7.00 -13.04 -8.46
CA GLU A 93 -6.05 -12.42 -9.39
C GLU A 93 -6.32 -10.91 -9.57
N GLY A 94 -7.59 -10.53 -9.70
CA GLY A 94 -7.99 -9.12 -9.79
C GLY A 94 -7.71 -8.32 -8.51
N PHE A 95 -7.87 -8.95 -7.33
CA PHE A 95 -7.57 -8.34 -6.04
C PHE A 95 -6.06 -8.17 -5.85
N ASP A 96 -5.23 -9.09 -6.35
CA ASP A 96 -3.77 -8.92 -6.32
C ASP A 96 -3.35 -7.69 -7.13
N VAL A 97 -3.88 -7.55 -8.35
CA VAL A 97 -3.63 -6.36 -9.19
C VAL A 97 -4.14 -5.09 -8.52
N ALA A 98 -5.35 -5.13 -7.94
CA ALA A 98 -5.91 -4.00 -7.22
C ALA A 98 -5.07 -3.64 -5.98
N ALA A 99 -4.58 -4.63 -5.23
CA ALA A 99 -3.74 -4.44 -4.07
C ALA A 99 -2.37 -3.88 -4.43
N GLU A 100 -1.80 -4.24 -5.59
CA GLU A 100 -0.56 -3.64 -6.10
C GLU A 100 -0.79 -2.18 -6.57
N LEU A 101 -1.86 -1.92 -7.32
CA LEU A 101 -2.19 -0.58 -7.83
C LEU A 101 -2.52 0.42 -6.71
N THR A 102 -3.28 -0.03 -5.72
CA THR A 102 -3.66 0.79 -4.56
C THR A 102 -2.63 0.74 -3.45
N TYR A 103 -1.70 -0.22 -3.53
CA TYR A 103 -0.75 -0.55 -2.48
C TYR A 103 -1.42 -0.84 -1.12
N SER A 104 -2.64 -1.41 -1.15
CA SER A 104 -3.47 -1.70 0.02
C SER A 104 -3.05 -2.95 0.80
N ARG A 105 -1.84 -3.46 0.57
CA ARG A 105 -1.28 -4.57 1.35
C ARG A 105 -1.02 -4.11 2.78
N ILE A 106 -1.66 -4.81 3.71
CA ILE A 106 -1.47 -4.65 5.15
C ILE A 106 -0.11 -5.26 5.59
N PRO A 107 0.40 -4.95 6.80
CA PRO A 107 1.66 -5.49 7.29
C PRO A 107 1.71 -7.01 7.30
N TYR A 108 2.83 -7.60 6.86
CA TYR A 108 3.04 -9.04 6.81
C TYR A 108 2.86 -9.74 8.17
N PRO A 109 3.33 -9.18 9.30
CA PRO A 109 3.02 -9.76 10.62
C PRO A 109 1.52 -9.86 10.90
N SER A 110 0.73 -8.87 10.46
CA SER A 110 -0.73 -8.90 10.58
C SER A 110 -1.34 -9.97 9.68
N GLN A 111 -0.84 -10.12 8.44
CA GLN A 111 -1.29 -11.18 7.54
C GLN A 111 -1.08 -12.57 8.15
N LEU A 112 0.13 -12.86 8.64
CA LEU A 112 0.46 -14.14 9.28
C LEU A 112 -0.40 -14.40 10.53
N TYR A 113 -0.62 -13.37 11.35
CA TYR A 113 -1.46 -13.50 12.53
C TYR A 113 -2.88 -13.94 12.16
N TYR A 114 -3.50 -13.28 11.17
CA TYR A 114 -4.85 -13.64 10.75
C TYR A 114 -4.90 -14.97 10.01
N GLU A 115 -3.88 -15.29 9.19
CA GLU A 115 -3.76 -16.59 8.55
C GLU A 115 -3.76 -17.74 9.57
N TRP A 116 -2.91 -17.67 10.59
CA TRP A 116 -2.86 -18.68 11.65
C TRP A 116 -4.13 -18.73 12.48
N LEU A 117 -4.70 -17.57 12.81
CA LEU A 117 -5.96 -17.50 13.55
C LEU A 117 -7.09 -18.18 12.76
N PHE A 118 -7.20 -17.93 11.46
CA PHE A 118 -8.21 -18.57 10.63
C PHE A 118 -7.93 -20.06 10.43
N ASP A 119 -6.68 -20.47 10.26
CA ASP A 119 -6.31 -21.89 10.15
C ASP A 119 -6.68 -22.66 11.43
N ASP A 120 -6.39 -22.10 12.61
CA ASP A 120 -6.76 -22.66 13.91
C ASP A 120 -8.29 -22.74 14.07
N LEU A 121 -9.02 -21.69 13.70
CA LEU A 121 -10.48 -21.65 13.79
C LEU A 121 -11.15 -22.66 12.85
N LEU A 122 -10.63 -22.82 11.63
CA LEU A 122 -11.17 -23.72 10.62
C LEU A 122 -10.77 -25.19 10.87
N SER A 123 -9.61 -25.40 11.49
CA SER A 123 -9.11 -26.73 11.89
C SER A 123 -9.67 -27.20 13.23
N PHE A 124 -10.39 -26.34 13.97
CA PHE A 124 -10.95 -26.69 15.27
C PHE A 124 -12.00 -27.81 15.13
N PRO A 125 -11.80 -28.97 15.80
CA PRO A 125 -12.68 -30.11 15.64
C PRO A 125 -14.02 -29.86 16.37
N PHE A 126 -15.13 -29.87 15.62
CA PHE A 126 -16.47 -29.83 16.20
C PHE A 126 -17.07 -31.23 16.39
N PRO A 127 -17.78 -31.50 17.51
CA PRO A 127 -18.53 -32.74 17.66
C PRO A 127 -19.56 -32.88 16.53
N GLY A 128 -19.42 -33.92 15.69
CA GLY A 128 -20.30 -34.14 14.53
C GLY A 128 -19.74 -33.67 13.18
N GLN A 129 -18.50 -33.20 13.12
CA GLN A 129 -17.79 -32.95 11.85
C GLN A 129 -17.68 -34.28 11.10
N LEU A 130 -18.47 -34.43 10.04
CA LEU A 130 -18.50 -35.64 9.21
C LEU A 130 -17.10 -35.88 8.66
N ALA A 131 -16.45 -36.94 9.13
CA ALA A 131 -15.24 -37.44 8.50
C ALA A 131 -15.57 -37.82 7.05
N GLY A 132 -15.03 -37.05 6.11
CA GLY A 132 -15.01 -37.40 4.69
C GLY A 132 -16.08 -36.71 3.83
N LYS A 133 -15.73 -35.55 3.28
CA LYS A 133 -15.82 -35.32 1.83
C LYS A 133 -14.55 -34.57 1.43
N GLN A 134 -13.68 -35.24 0.67
CA GLN A 134 -12.69 -34.53 -0.12
C GLN A 134 -13.48 -33.68 -1.11
N ASN A 135 -13.43 -32.36 -0.95
CA ASN A 135 -13.89 -31.46 -2.00
C ASN A 135 -12.90 -31.64 -3.16
N GLU A 136 -13.34 -32.28 -4.24
CA GLU A 136 -12.62 -32.20 -5.50
C GLU A 136 -12.60 -30.72 -5.92
N PRO A 137 -11.43 -30.18 -6.32
CA PRO A 137 -11.35 -28.79 -6.78
C PRO A 137 -12.24 -28.63 -8.01
N GLY A 138 -13.28 -27.81 -7.89
CA GLY A 138 -14.16 -27.49 -9.00
C GLY A 138 -13.38 -26.83 -10.13
N SER A 139 -13.45 -27.38 -11.33
CA SER A 139 -12.85 -26.79 -12.52
C SER A 139 -13.61 -25.51 -12.88
N SER A 140 -13.00 -24.34 -12.65
CA SER A 140 -13.58 -23.05 -13.05
C SER A 140 -13.51 -22.92 -14.58
N ASN A 141 -14.65 -23.09 -15.26
CA ASN A 141 -14.75 -22.85 -16.69
C ASN A 141 -14.80 -21.33 -16.97
N SER A 142 -13.83 -20.88 -17.75
CA SER A 142 -13.71 -19.52 -18.27
C SER A 142 -14.83 -19.18 -19.25
N ALA A 143 -15.46 -18.02 -19.07
CA ALA A 143 -15.80 -17.03 -20.10
C ALA A 143 -17.02 -16.21 -19.63
N ASP A 144 -16.76 -15.07 -18.98
CA ASP A 144 -17.70 -13.96 -19.09
C ASP A 144 -16.96 -12.64 -18.82
N GLN A 145 -16.76 -11.87 -19.89
CA GLN A 145 -16.12 -10.55 -19.89
C GLN A 145 -17.16 -9.52 -19.45
N ARG A 146 -16.97 -8.92 -18.27
CA ARG A 146 -17.74 -7.75 -17.85
C ARG A 146 -16.83 -6.64 -17.31
N ASP A 147 -17.26 -5.42 -17.61
CA ASP A 147 -16.53 -4.15 -17.55
C ASP A 147 -16.04 -3.79 -16.15
N PHE A 148 -14.72 -3.88 -15.95
CA PHE A 148 -14.03 -3.10 -14.94
C PHE A 148 -13.98 -1.62 -15.37
N ARG A 149 -13.78 -0.68 -14.44
CA ARG A 149 -13.59 0.74 -14.81
C ARG A 149 -12.47 0.83 -15.86
N LYS A 150 -12.70 1.56 -16.96
CA LYS A 150 -11.78 1.68 -18.10
C LYS A 150 -10.34 2.00 -17.67
N ASP A 151 -10.19 2.85 -16.66
CA ASP A 151 -8.88 3.25 -16.11
C ASP A 151 -8.15 2.08 -15.42
N PHE A 152 -8.88 1.19 -14.74
CA PHE A 152 -8.30 -0.01 -14.12
C PHE A 152 -7.87 -1.03 -15.16
N LEU A 153 -8.69 -1.27 -16.19
CA LEU A 153 -8.35 -2.18 -17.30
C LEU A 153 -7.13 -1.71 -18.07
N GLU A 154 -6.95 -0.39 -18.20
CA GLU A 154 -5.79 0.16 -18.88
C GLU A 154 -4.54 0.04 -18.01
N ALA A 155 -4.66 0.34 -16.70
CA ALA A 155 -3.54 0.19 -15.76
C ALA A 155 -3.10 -1.27 -15.60
N SER A 156 -4.03 -2.24 -15.60
CA SER A 156 -3.71 -3.67 -15.47
C SER A 156 -2.97 -4.26 -16.67
N LYS A 157 -2.89 -3.55 -17.80
CA LYS A 157 -2.09 -3.96 -18.97
C LYS A 157 -0.63 -3.54 -18.86
N ASP A 158 -0.27 -2.72 -17.86
CA ASP A 158 1.11 -2.29 -17.68
C ASP A 158 2.02 -3.52 -17.42
N PRO A 159 3.19 -3.62 -18.08
CA PRO A 159 4.11 -4.72 -17.89
C PRO A 159 4.53 -4.95 -16.43
N SER A 160 4.43 -3.93 -15.58
CA SER A 160 4.71 -4.02 -14.13
C SER A 160 3.76 -4.99 -13.40
N PHE A 161 2.59 -5.28 -13.96
CA PHE A 161 1.61 -6.22 -13.40
C PHE A 161 1.48 -7.52 -14.21
N ALA A 162 2.34 -7.71 -15.23
CA ALA A 162 2.31 -8.94 -16.00
C ALA A 162 2.61 -10.14 -15.08
N PRO A 163 1.84 -11.24 -15.19
CA PRO A 163 2.12 -12.44 -14.43
C PRO A 163 3.54 -12.91 -14.73
N LYS A 164 4.25 -13.30 -13.69
CA LYS A 164 5.65 -13.70 -13.83
C LYS A 164 5.74 -15.00 -14.63
N PRO A 165 6.66 -15.10 -15.61
CA PRO A 165 6.82 -16.31 -16.40
C PRO A 165 7.53 -17.45 -15.63
N ILE A 166 7.64 -17.34 -14.30
CA ILE A 166 8.42 -18.22 -13.43
C ILE A 166 7.56 -18.68 -12.25
N SER A 167 7.73 -19.94 -11.84
CA SER A 167 7.08 -20.47 -10.64
C SER A 167 7.93 -20.17 -9.42
N THR A 168 7.34 -19.55 -8.39
CA THR A 168 8.00 -19.34 -7.09
C THR A 168 8.23 -20.64 -6.31
N LYS A 169 7.67 -21.76 -6.77
CA LYS A 169 7.90 -23.10 -6.19
C LYS A 169 9.15 -23.79 -6.72
N ASP A 170 9.78 -23.24 -7.77
CA ASP A 170 11.03 -23.74 -8.29
C ASP A 170 12.16 -23.47 -7.29
N LYS A 171 12.82 -24.54 -6.84
CA LYS A 171 13.89 -24.48 -5.82
C LYS A 171 15.22 -24.00 -6.39
N ASP A 172 15.40 -24.09 -7.71
CA ASP A 172 16.62 -23.67 -8.39
C ASP A 172 16.50 -22.23 -8.95
N LEU A 173 15.36 -21.58 -8.72
CA LEU A 173 15.10 -20.22 -9.16
C LEU A 173 15.95 -19.22 -8.36
N ILE A 174 16.93 -18.62 -9.03
CA ILE A 174 17.69 -17.48 -8.51
C ILE A 174 17.00 -16.18 -8.94
N ARG A 175 16.71 -15.32 -7.96
CA ARG A 175 15.89 -14.11 -8.17
C ARG A 175 16.70 -12.84 -7.95
N PHE A 176 16.86 -12.05 -9.01
CA PHE A 176 17.42 -10.70 -8.97
C PHE A 176 16.39 -9.64 -9.36
N ASP A 177 15.10 -10.00 -9.38
CA ASP A 177 14.02 -9.18 -9.92
C ASP A 177 13.31 -8.31 -8.86
N TYR A 178 13.44 -8.63 -7.57
CA TYR A 178 12.92 -7.80 -6.49
C TYR A 178 14.05 -7.19 -5.65
N GLY A 179 13.95 -5.89 -5.37
CA GLY A 179 14.81 -5.19 -4.42
C GLY A 179 14.41 -5.47 -2.96
N GLU A 180 14.34 -6.74 -2.57
CA GLU A 180 14.09 -7.17 -1.19
C GLU A 180 15.40 -7.55 -0.52
N PHE A 181 15.49 -7.26 0.79
CA PHE A 181 16.65 -7.64 1.58
C PHE A 181 16.46 -9.03 2.14
N GLU A 182 17.45 -9.90 1.95
CA GLU A 182 17.49 -11.24 2.54
C GLU A 182 18.00 -11.25 3.99
N HIS A 183 18.46 -10.09 4.49
CA HIS A 183 18.91 -9.96 5.87
C HIS A 183 17.74 -9.93 6.84
N SER A 184 17.97 -10.48 8.04
CA SER A 184 17.02 -10.38 9.14
C SER A 184 16.76 -8.92 9.50
N VAL A 185 15.49 -8.64 9.80
CA VAL A 185 15.06 -7.37 10.41
C VAL A 185 15.82 -7.17 11.74
N PRO A 186 16.24 -5.93 12.09
CA PRO A 186 16.95 -5.68 13.34
C PRO A 186 16.20 -6.15 14.60
N ASP A 187 16.92 -6.76 15.54
CA ASP A 187 16.37 -7.26 16.81
C ASP A 187 15.52 -6.24 17.58
N LEU A 188 15.93 -4.97 17.54
CA LEU A 188 15.21 -3.90 18.23
C LEU A 188 13.81 -3.70 17.63
N LEU A 189 13.69 -3.81 16.30
CA LEU A 189 12.43 -3.69 15.59
C LEU A 189 11.54 -4.91 15.87
N VAL A 190 12.11 -6.12 15.91
CA VAL A 190 11.39 -7.34 16.33
C VAL A 190 10.84 -7.21 17.76
N LYS A 191 11.65 -6.74 18.71
CA LYS A 191 11.22 -6.50 20.10
C LYS A 191 10.14 -5.42 20.18
N GLY A 192 10.27 -4.36 19.39
CA GLY A 192 9.27 -3.29 19.26
C GLY A 192 7.92 -3.82 18.78
N LEU A 193 7.92 -4.65 17.74
CA LEU A 193 6.71 -5.30 17.20
C LEU A 193 6.04 -6.19 18.24
N ILE A 194 6.79 -7.09 18.89
CA ILE A 194 6.24 -7.98 19.93
C ILE A 194 5.57 -7.16 21.04
N LYS A 195 6.26 -6.12 21.51
CA LYS A 195 5.70 -5.19 22.49
C LYS A 195 4.44 -4.50 21.94
N GLY A 196 4.46 -4.12 20.68
CA GLY A 196 3.36 -3.47 19.97
C GLY A 196 2.08 -4.28 19.92
N PHE A 197 2.18 -5.60 19.76
CA PHE A 197 1.03 -6.52 19.74
C PHE A 197 0.49 -6.87 21.13
N VAL A 198 1.30 -6.73 22.19
CA VAL A 198 0.91 -7.10 23.56
C VAL A 198 0.37 -5.91 24.35
N GLU A 199 0.83 -4.69 24.05
CA GLU A 199 0.38 -3.49 24.75
C GLU A 199 -0.95 -2.97 24.24
N PRO A 200 -1.81 -2.40 25.10
CA PRO A 200 -3.08 -1.79 24.68
C PRO A 200 -2.89 -0.69 23.64
N HIS A 201 -3.90 -0.48 22.79
CA HIS A 201 -3.91 0.64 21.86
C HIS A 201 -3.77 1.99 22.58
N SER A 202 -3.11 2.96 21.95
CA SER A 202 -2.94 4.30 22.50
C SER A 202 -2.99 5.36 21.40
N ASP A 203 -3.90 6.31 21.56
CA ASP A 203 -4.19 7.34 20.54
C ASP A 203 -3.03 8.32 20.32
N VAL A 204 -2.04 8.36 21.23
CA VAL A 204 -0.87 9.25 21.13
C VAL A 204 0.28 8.64 20.33
N LEU A 205 0.16 7.40 19.86
CA LEU A 205 1.24 6.70 19.17
C LEU A 205 1.65 7.39 17.87
N ALA A 206 0.67 7.75 17.04
CA ALA A 206 0.95 8.43 15.77
C ALA A 206 1.73 9.74 16.01
N GLU A 207 1.31 10.53 17.00
CA GLU A 207 1.99 11.77 17.36
C GLU A 207 3.41 11.51 17.90
N THR A 208 3.55 10.49 18.76
CA THR A 208 4.86 10.07 19.29
C THR A 208 5.82 9.67 18.16
N VAL A 209 5.34 8.91 17.17
CA VAL A 209 6.13 8.52 15.99
C VAL A 209 6.56 9.75 15.18
N LYS A 210 5.67 10.73 14.98
CA LYS A 210 6.03 11.98 14.30
C LYS A 210 7.16 12.72 15.04
N TYR A 211 7.11 12.81 16.37
CA TYR A 211 8.23 13.36 17.17
C TYR A 211 9.52 12.54 17.03
N ARG A 212 9.44 11.21 16.94
CA ARG A 212 10.63 10.38 16.70
C ARG A 212 11.21 10.60 15.31
N ILE A 213 10.36 10.80 14.30
CA ILE A 213 10.78 11.13 12.94
C ILE A 213 11.50 12.49 12.91
N THR A 214 11.05 13.51 13.64
CA THR A 214 11.79 14.78 13.69
C THR A 214 13.19 14.61 14.27
N SER A 215 13.34 13.72 15.26
CA SER A 215 14.65 13.39 15.86
C SER A 215 15.53 12.62 14.87
N TYR A 216 14.94 11.68 14.12
CA TYR A 216 15.59 10.97 13.03
C TYR A 216 16.09 11.92 11.92
N LEU A 217 15.28 12.89 11.50
CA LEU A 217 15.65 13.87 10.47
C LEU A 217 16.73 14.85 10.97
N ALA A 218 16.67 15.26 12.23
CA ALA A 218 17.72 16.06 12.84
C ALA A 218 19.06 15.32 12.87
N HIS A 219 19.04 14.01 13.12
CA HIS A 219 20.25 13.18 13.14
C HIS A 219 20.80 12.90 11.74
N THR A 220 19.94 12.48 10.81
CA THR A 220 20.36 11.96 9.49
C THR A 220 20.46 13.04 8.42
N ARG A 221 19.58 14.05 8.45
CA ARG A 221 19.52 15.13 7.46
C ARG A 221 20.00 16.48 7.99
N ARG A 222 20.24 16.58 9.30
CA ARG A 222 20.50 17.85 10.01
C ARG A 222 19.41 18.89 9.79
N ALA A 223 18.18 18.43 9.59
CA ALA A 223 17.02 19.28 9.35
C ALA A 223 16.11 19.33 10.58
N MET A 224 15.77 20.53 11.02
CA MET A 224 14.80 20.76 12.09
C MET A 224 13.40 20.84 11.50
N VAL A 225 12.57 19.84 11.78
CA VAL A 225 11.19 19.72 11.27
C VAL A 225 10.23 19.65 12.45
N VAL A 226 9.06 20.28 12.32
CA VAL A 226 7.99 20.16 13.32
C VAL A 226 7.07 18.97 13.00
N PRO A 227 6.56 18.23 14.00
CA PRO A 227 5.75 17.03 13.79
C PRO A 227 4.50 17.25 12.92
N ASP A 228 3.90 18.44 13.02
CA ASP A 228 2.71 18.83 12.25
C ASP A 228 2.91 18.78 10.72
N ARG A 229 4.16 18.82 10.24
CA ARG A 229 4.50 18.68 8.81
C ARG A 229 4.60 17.23 8.34
N ILE A 230 4.39 16.25 9.23
CA ILE A 230 4.62 14.83 8.95
C ILE A 230 3.27 14.11 8.79
N ALA A 231 3.10 13.45 7.65
CA ALA A 231 2.05 12.46 7.40
C ALA A 231 2.64 11.05 7.53
N LEU A 232 1.85 10.12 8.08
CA LEU A 232 2.21 8.71 8.23
C LEU A 232 1.30 7.85 7.35
N ALA A 233 1.85 6.77 6.82
CA ALA A 233 1.05 5.78 6.12
C ALA A 233 1.65 4.39 6.20
N GLN A 234 0.87 3.42 5.73
CA GLN A 234 1.26 2.03 5.61
C GLN A 234 2.26 1.82 4.44
N GLY A 235 3.41 2.51 4.48
CA GLY A 235 4.47 2.55 3.47
C GLY A 235 4.48 3.80 2.59
N ALA A 236 5.48 3.92 1.72
CA ALA A 236 5.71 5.09 0.86
C ALA A 236 4.62 5.30 -0.22
N PHE A 237 4.18 4.21 -0.86
CA PHE A 237 3.23 4.26 -1.98
C PHE A 237 1.87 4.89 -1.64
N PRO A 238 1.22 4.55 -0.51
CA PRO A 238 0.02 5.25 -0.10
C PRO A 238 0.22 6.77 0.04
N LEU A 239 1.37 7.22 0.57
CA LEU A 239 1.71 8.65 0.69
C LEU A 239 1.76 9.31 -0.68
N PHE A 240 2.37 8.65 -1.67
CA PHE A 240 2.40 9.15 -3.04
C PHE A 240 1.00 9.34 -3.62
N GLY A 241 0.15 8.32 -3.50
CA GLY A 241 -1.23 8.41 -3.98
C GLY A 241 -2.04 9.49 -3.27
N ALA A 242 -1.84 9.66 -1.95
CA ALA A 242 -2.47 10.71 -1.17
C ALA A 242 -1.99 12.12 -1.56
N LEU A 243 -0.70 12.29 -1.88
CA LEU A 243 -0.17 13.54 -2.42
C LEU A 243 -0.83 13.92 -3.75
N ILE A 244 -0.97 12.95 -4.67
CA ILE A 244 -1.66 13.20 -5.95
C ILE A 244 -3.12 13.61 -5.74
N ARG A 245 -3.84 12.94 -4.83
CA ARG A 245 -5.22 13.30 -4.48
C ARG A 245 -5.32 14.70 -3.85
N ALA A 246 -4.42 15.04 -2.95
CA ALA A 246 -4.37 16.35 -2.31
C ALA A 246 -4.04 17.46 -3.33
N LEU A 247 -3.07 17.23 -4.23
CA LEU A 247 -2.76 18.15 -5.34
C LEU A 247 -3.97 18.36 -6.25
N ARG A 248 -4.64 17.29 -6.64
CA ARG A 248 -5.86 17.35 -7.47
C ARG A 248 -6.95 18.18 -6.80
N ALA A 249 -7.19 17.96 -5.50
CA ALA A 249 -8.18 18.72 -4.73
C ALA A 249 -7.83 20.21 -4.68
N ARG A 250 -6.56 20.55 -4.46
CA ARG A 250 -6.07 21.93 -4.42
C ARG A 250 -6.12 22.64 -5.77
N LEU A 251 -5.78 21.94 -6.85
CA LEU A 251 -5.71 22.51 -8.21
C LEU A 251 -7.07 22.57 -8.92
N GLY A 252 -8.04 21.75 -8.51
CA GLY A 252 -9.32 21.61 -9.22
C GLY A 252 -9.21 20.95 -10.60
N ARG A 253 -8.03 20.40 -10.94
CA ARG A 253 -7.72 19.69 -12.19
C ARG A 253 -6.74 18.55 -11.95
N ARG A 254 -6.47 17.74 -12.98
CA ARG A 254 -5.43 16.70 -12.91
C ARG A 254 -4.06 17.35 -12.64
N PRO A 255 -3.31 16.89 -11.63
CA PRO A 255 -1.96 17.37 -11.39
C PRO A 255 -1.00 16.82 -12.45
N ARG A 256 -0.07 17.66 -12.89
CA ARG A 256 0.95 17.30 -13.87
C ARG A 256 2.23 16.95 -13.15
N VAL A 257 2.63 15.70 -13.27
CA VAL A 257 3.75 15.13 -12.53
C VAL A 257 4.88 14.84 -13.50
N ALA A 258 5.96 15.59 -13.37
CA ALA A 258 7.17 15.38 -14.13
C ALA A 258 8.03 14.32 -13.47
N ILE A 259 8.38 13.26 -14.21
CA ILE A 259 9.18 12.13 -13.74
C ILE A 259 10.28 11.80 -14.76
N PRO A 260 11.52 11.47 -14.33
CA PRO A 260 12.57 11.01 -15.23
C PRO A 260 12.17 9.75 -15.98
N ASP A 261 12.45 9.68 -17.28
CA ASP A 261 12.33 8.43 -18.03
C ASP A 261 13.28 7.37 -17.45
N GLY A 262 12.78 6.14 -17.36
CA GLY A 262 13.47 5.05 -16.69
C GLY A 262 13.30 5.02 -15.17
N SER A 263 12.39 5.83 -14.60
CA SER A 263 12.00 5.73 -13.19
C SER A 263 11.34 4.39 -12.85
N TYR A 264 11.22 4.08 -11.56
CA TYR A 264 10.58 2.86 -11.06
C TYR A 264 9.21 2.60 -11.69
N GLY A 265 9.09 1.50 -12.46
CA GLY A 265 7.94 1.19 -13.33
C GLY A 265 6.56 1.32 -12.67
N PRO A 266 6.34 0.80 -11.45
CA PRO A 266 5.04 0.92 -10.76
C PRO A 266 4.58 2.36 -10.47
N LEU A 267 5.45 3.38 -10.57
CA LEU A 267 5.04 4.77 -10.41
C LEU A 267 4.07 5.21 -11.52
N TYR A 268 4.26 4.75 -12.76
CA TYR A 268 3.45 5.16 -13.91
C TYR A 268 1.97 4.77 -13.76
N PRO A 269 1.61 3.48 -13.58
CA PRO A 269 0.22 3.10 -13.40
C PRO A 269 -0.39 3.65 -12.10
N MET A 270 0.40 3.82 -11.04
CA MET A 270 -0.07 4.43 -9.78
C MET A 270 -0.45 5.91 -9.96
N LEU A 271 0.38 6.69 -10.66
CA LEU A 271 0.10 8.09 -10.99
C LEU A 271 -1.18 8.22 -11.82
N LEU A 272 -1.34 7.38 -12.86
CA LEU A 272 -2.54 7.34 -13.69
C LEU A 272 -3.77 6.96 -12.88
N TYR A 273 -3.67 5.94 -12.03
CA TYR A 273 -4.76 5.48 -11.16
C TYR A 273 -5.27 6.59 -10.22
N HIS A 274 -4.37 7.39 -9.67
CA HIS A 274 -4.74 8.53 -8.82
C HIS A 274 -5.12 9.81 -9.60
N GLY A 275 -5.08 9.76 -10.93
CA GLY A 275 -5.59 10.80 -11.82
C GLY A 275 -4.60 11.92 -12.13
N ALA A 276 -3.30 11.64 -12.08
CA ALA A 276 -2.26 12.54 -12.56
C ALA A 276 -2.12 12.48 -14.10
N GLU A 277 -1.56 13.55 -14.67
CA GLU A 277 -0.99 13.58 -16.01
C GLU A 277 0.53 13.42 -15.89
N ILE A 278 1.11 12.44 -16.59
CA ILE A 278 2.56 12.19 -16.55
C ILE A 278 3.25 13.08 -17.60
N VAL A 279 4.27 13.81 -17.16
CA VAL A 279 5.14 14.63 -18.01
C VAL A 279 6.54 13.99 -18.00
N PRO A 280 6.85 13.06 -18.93
CA PRO A 280 8.15 12.40 -18.94
C PRO A 280 9.28 13.41 -19.15
N ILE A 281 10.39 13.22 -18.43
CA ILE A 281 11.64 13.96 -18.62
C ILE A 281 12.60 13.00 -19.27
N GLU A 282 12.91 13.23 -20.54
CA GLU A 282 13.91 12.43 -21.25
C GLU A 282 15.26 12.56 -20.54
N THR A 283 15.82 11.43 -20.12
CA THR A 283 17.14 11.34 -19.51
C THR A 283 17.98 10.31 -20.25
N VAL A 284 19.30 10.41 -20.09
CA VAL A 284 20.27 9.59 -20.85
C VAL A 284 21.19 8.83 -19.90
N ALA A 285 21.66 7.66 -20.34
CA ALA A 285 22.57 6.85 -19.54
C ALA A 285 23.91 7.57 -19.26
N ASP A 286 24.38 8.40 -20.20
CA ASP A 286 25.67 9.10 -20.12
C ASP A 286 25.82 10.01 -18.90
N ASN A 287 24.71 10.53 -18.36
CA ASN A 287 24.70 11.33 -17.12
C ASN A 287 24.06 10.59 -15.93
N GLY A 288 23.94 9.26 -16.01
CA GLY A 288 23.33 8.44 -14.96
C GLY A 288 21.83 8.64 -14.81
N PHE A 289 21.14 9.09 -15.88
CA PHE A 289 19.71 9.43 -15.87
C PHE A 289 19.36 10.64 -14.99
N ALA A 290 20.32 11.55 -14.77
CA ALA A 290 20.12 12.71 -13.91
C ALA A 290 19.27 13.81 -14.56
N VAL A 291 18.32 14.35 -13.80
CA VAL A 291 17.56 15.55 -14.17
C VAL A 291 18.38 16.78 -13.82
N THR A 292 18.49 17.71 -14.76
CA THR A 292 19.23 18.97 -14.58
C THR A 292 18.28 20.17 -14.44
N PRO A 293 18.72 21.27 -13.81
CA PRO A 293 17.96 22.51 -13.79
C PRO A 293 17.59 23.02 -15.19
N GLU A 294 18.46 22.82 -16.17
CA GLU A 294 18.25 23.20 -17.57
C GLU A 294 17.09 22.42 -18.19
N MET A 295 16.99 21.13 -17.91
CA MET A 295 15.86 20.30 -18.34
C MET A 295 14.54 20.83 -17.76
N VAL A 296 14.49 21.11 -16.45
CA VAL A 296 13.32 21.72 -15.79
C VAL A 296 13.01 23.12 -16.36
N LYS A 297 14.06 23.87 -16.74
CA LYS A 297 13.90 25.18 -17.37
C LYS A 297 13.27 25.07 -18.76
N ALA A 298 13.69 24.08 -19.54
CA ALA A 298 13.30 23.86 -20.93
C ALA A 298 11.92 23.21 -21.11
N MET A 299 11.31 22.68 -20.05
CA MET A 299 9.96 22.10 -20.11
C MET A 299 8.97 23.09 -20.72
N LYS A 300 8.35 22.69 -21.84
CA LYS A 300 7.39 23.52 -22.59
C LYS A 300 6.21 23.94 -21.73
N GLU A 301 5.74 23.03 -20.89
CA GLU A 301 4.64 23.28 -20.00
C GLU A 301 5.09 22.99 -18.56
N LYS A 302 4.78 23.93 -17.65
CA LYS A 302 5.19 23.87 -16.25
C LYS A 302 4.47 22.69 -15.56
N PRO A 303 5.19 21.72 -14.99
CA PRO A 303 4.57 20.69 -14.15
C PRO A 303 4.15 21.28 -12.79
N ASP A 304 3.22 20.61 -12.12
CA ASP A 304 2.85 20.95 -10.74
C ASP A 304 3.81 20.32 -9.73
N LEU A 305 4.33 19.12 -10.06
CA LEU A 305 5.22 18.33 -9.22
C LEU A 305 6.37 17.76 -10.06
N LEU A 306 7.61 17.96 -9.64
CA LEU A 306 8.78 17.19 -10.09
C LEU A 306 9.03 16.08 -9.08
N TRP A 307 9.01 14.83 -9.52
CA TRP A 307 9.29 13.67 -8.67
C TRP A 307 10.69 13.14 -8.97
N LEU A 308 11.54 13.11 -7.94
CA LEU A 308 12.87 12.51 -8.01
C LEU A 308 13.01 11.45 -6.92
N THR A 309 13.46 10.26 -7.31
CA THR A 309 13.90 9.23 -6.35
C THR A 309 15.41 9.32 -6.23
N GLN A 310 15.92 9.43 -4.99
CA GLN A 310 17.35 9.48 -4.70
C GLN A 310 17.68 8.76 -3.38
N PRO A 311 18.62 7.79 -3.38
CA PRO A 311 19.23 7.13 -4.54
C PRO A 311 18.21 6.59 -5.54
N GLY A 312 18.48 6.74 -6.84
CA GLY A 312 17.55 6.41 -7.91
C GLY A 312 17.22 4.92 -7.98
N ASN A 313 15.94 4.58 -8.16
CA ASN A 313 15.51 3.24 -8.52
C ASN A 313 14.91 3.30 -9.94
N PRO A 314 15.51 2.62 -10.94
CA PRO A 314 16.52 1.56 -10.85
C PRO A 314 17.99 2.01 -11.01
N SER A 315 18.27 3.28 -11.33
CA SER A 315 19.60 3.73 -11.79
C SER A 315 20.72 3.74 -10.73
N GLY A 316 20.37 3.72 -9.45
CA GLY A 316 21.31 3.96 -8.34
C GLY A 316 21.83 5.40 -8.27
N LEU A 317 21.27 6.33 -9.05
CA LEU A 317 21.76 7.71 -9.15
C LEU A 317 21.74 8.41 -7.79
N LEU A 318 22.88 9.01 -7.43
CA LEU A 318 23.01 9.93 -6.32
C LEU A 318 23.51 11.28 -6.85
N TYR A 319 22.74 12.34 -6.60
CA TYR A 319 23.07 13.70 -6.99
C TYR A 319 24.14 14.28 -6.06
N GLU A 320 25.02 15.07 -6.67
CA GLU A 320 25.93 15.95 -5.94
C GLU A 320 25.16 17.06 -5.21
N SER A 321 25.73 17.54 -4.10
CA SER A 321 25.10 18.58 -3.26
C SER A 321 24.72 19.86 -4.04
N SER A 322 25.56 20.26 -4.99
CA SER A 322 25.29 21.42 -5.85
C SER A 322 24.10 21.18 -6.78
N ALA A 323 23.93 19.97 -7.31
CA ALA A 323 22.80 19.61 -8.15
C ALA A 323 21.50 19.59 -7.35
N VAL A 324 21.50 19.01 -6.14
CA VAL A 324 20.37 19.06 -5.18
C VAL A 324 19.94 20.51 -4.93
N SER A 325 20.88 21.37 -4.56
CA SER A 325 20.61 22.78 -4.28
C SER A 325 20.07 23.53 -5.50
N ASN A 326 20.63 23.28 -6.69
CA ASN A 326 20.22 23.97 -7.91
C ASN A 326 18.84 23.51 -8.39
N LEU A 327 18.50 22.23 -8.25
CA LEU A 327 17.18 21.67 -8.56
C LEU A 327 16.11 22.25 -7.63
N LEU A 328 16.38 22.35 -6.33
CA LEU A 328 15.46 22.98 -5.37
C LEU A 328 15.22 24.46 -5.72
N LYS A 329 16.28 25.21 -6.06
CA LYS A 329 16.18 26.63 -6.44
C LYS A 329 15.31 26.82 -7.68
N ILE A 330 15.58 26.09 -8.77
CA ILE A 330 14.78 26.25 -9.99
C ILE A 330 13.32 25.83 -9.78
N CYS A 331 13.06 24.83 -8.94
CA CYS A 331 11.69 24.44 -8.58
C CYS A 331 10.99 25.56 -7.81
N ALA A 332 11.66 26.16 -6.81
CA ALA A 332 11.11 27.27 -6.06
C ALA A 332 10.87 28.52 -6.94
N GLU A 333 11.83 28.87 -7.81
CA GLU A 333 11.73 30.00 -8.75
C GLU A 333 10.55 29.84 -9.72
N LYS A 334 10.27 28.61 -10.16
CA LYS A 334 9.16 28.30 -11.06
C LYS A 334 7.86 27.95 -10.33
N GLU A 335 7.86 27.94 -9.00
CA GLU A 335 6.77 27.46 -8.15
C GLU A 335 6.28 26.06 -8.56
N ILE A 336 7.23 25.13 -8.69
CA ILE A 336 7.03 23.70 -8.94
C ILE A 336 7.32 22.98 -7.62
N TYR A 337 6.42 22.11 -7.18
CA TYR A 337 6.72 21.26 -6.02
C TYR A 337 7.76 20.21 -6.41
N LEU A 338 8.70 19.88 -5.53
CA LEU A 338 9.64 18.78 -5.67
C LEU A 338 9.26 17.71 -4.64
N LEU A 339 9.01 16.49 -5.09
CA LEU A 339 8.95 15.29 -4.24
C LEU A 339 10.29 14.57 -4.32
N ALA A 340 11.00 14.53 -3.21
CA ALA A 340 12.19 13.71 -3.00
C ALA A 340 11.80 12.39 -2.35
N ASP A 341 11.76 11.32 -3.14
CA ASP A 341 11.63 9.95 -2.64
C ASP A 341 13.03 9.46 -2.21
N GLU A 342 13.26 9.51 -0.91
CA GLU A 342 14.52 9.19 -0.25
C GLU A 342 14.49 7.84 0.48
N ILE A 343 13.60 6.92 0.07
CA ILE A 343 13.45 5.60 0.71
C ILE A 343 14.76 4.77 0.75
N PHE A 344 15.70 5.06 -0.15
CA PHE A 344 17.01 4.40 -0.22
C PHE A 344 18.14 5.22 0.41
N PHE A 345 17.88 6.40 1.01
CA PHE A 345 18.94 7.36 1.37
C PHE A 345 20.00 6.81 2.33
N LEU A 346 19.59 6.01 3.31
CA LEU A 346 20.53 5.39 4.25
C LEU A 346 21.34 4.24 3.64
N LEU A 347 20.99 3.79 2.43
CA LEU A 347 21.82 2.89 1.67
C LEU A 347 22.86 3.72 0.92
N SER A 348 23.94 4.06 1.62
CA SER A 348 25.05 4.79 1.02
C SER A 348 25.71 3.98 -0.08
N ASP A 349 26.22 4.70 -1.07
CA ASP A 349 27.32 4.21 -1.89
C ASP A 349 28.52 3.93 -0.97
N TYR A 350 29.06 2.71 -1.02
CA TYR A 350 30.20 2.28 -0.19
C TYR A 350 31.42 3.21 -0.31
N ARG A 351 31.53 3.99 -1.40
CA ARG A 351 32.58 4.99 -1.63
C ARG A 351 32.44 6.23 -0.75
N LEU A 352 31.28 6.47 -0.15
CA LEU A 352 31.00 7.61 0.73
C LEU A 352 31.41 7.36 2.19
N GLY A 353 31.87 6.14 2.51
CA GLY A 353 32.22 5.71 3.85
C GLY A 353 31.02 5.15 4.63
N ASP A 354 31.14 5.13 5.95
CA ASP A 354 30.20 4.43 6.84
C ASP A 354 28.77 5.02 6.84
N TRP A 355 28.58 6.26 6.37
CA TRP A 355 27.28 6.96 6.37
C TRP A 355 27.09 7.85 5.14
N THR A 356 25.86 7.89 4.60
CA THR A 356 25.48 8.86 3.57
C THR A 356 25.58 10.29 4.12
N PRO A 357 26.39 11.18 3.50
CA PRO A 357 26.49 12.56 3.96
C PRO A 357 25.17 13.32 3.80
N HIS A 358 24.69 13.92 4.90
CA HIS A 358 23.42 14.67 4.93
C HIS A 358 23.27 15.72 3.81
N TYR A 359 24.34 16.39 3.39
CA TYR A 359 24.31 17.44 2.36
C TYR A 359 24.00 16.93 0.94
N LEU A 360 23.94 15.60 0.74
CA LEU A 360 23.47 14.97 -0.49
C LEU A 360 21.94 14.76 -0.48
N SER A 361 21.29 14.93 0.66
CA SER A 361 19.83 14.80 0.80
C SER A 361 19.12 16.05 0.30
N PHE A 362 18.02 15.90 -0.42
CA PHE A 362 17.05 16.99 -0.57
C PHE A 362 16.46 17.36 0.80
N GLY A 363 16.23 16.34 1.65
CA GLY A 363 15.77 16.47 3.02
C GLY A 363 16.60 17.38 3.92
N SER A 364 17.90 17.63 3.63
CA SER A 364 18.70 18.59 4.42
C SER A 364 18.22 20.04 4.25
N HIS A 365 17.42 20.34 3.24
CA HIS A 365 16.82 21.65 3.00
C HIS A 365 15.42 21.81 3.62
N LEU A 366 14.91 20.82 4.35
CA LEU A 366 13.58 20.92 4.98
C LEU A 366 13.48 22.02 6.06
N GLY A 367 14.61 22.47 6.59
CA GLY A 367 14.72 23.61 7.51
C GLY A 367 14.94 24.96 6.84
N ASP A 368 15.16 25.01 5.52
CA ASP A 368 15.33 26.24 4.75
C ASP A 368 13.94 26.83 4.44
N SER A 369 13.64 28.03 4.95
CA SER A 369 12.31 28.62 4.83
C SER A 369 11.90 28.99 3.40
N ASP A 370 12.84 29.13 2.47
CA ASP A 370 12.56 29.51 1.09
C ASP A 370 12.39 28.28 0.22
N LEU A 371 13.23 27.26 0.41
CA LEU A 371 13.17 26.02 -0.38
C LEU A 371 12.11 25.05 0.14
N SER A 372 11.93 24.94 1.46
CA SER A 372 11.02 23.95 2.06
C SER A 372 9.56 24.15 1.68
N LYS A 373 9.14 25.35 1.27
CA LYS A 373 7.79 25.67 0.77
C LYS A 373 7.38 24.88 -0.46
N TYR A 374 8.36 24.34 -1.19
CA TYR A 374 8.15 23.55 -2.40
C TYR A 374 8.64 22.11 -2.27
N LEU A 375 9.11 21.68 -1.09
CA LEU A 375 9.73 20.36 -0.92
C LEU A 375 8.82 19.41 -0.14
N PHE A 376 8.49 18.30 -0.77
CA PHE A 376 8.04 17.07 -0.11
C PHE A 376 9.21 16.10 -0.01
N MET A 377 9.36 15.44 1.13
CA MET A 377 10.33 14.34 1.29
C MET A 377 9.59 13.10 1.75
N VAL A 378 9.86 11.95 1.14
CA VAL A 378 9.35 10.65 1.58
C VAL A 378 10.51 9.75 1.98
N ASP A 379 10.35 9.04 3.08
CA ASP A 379 11.30 8.03 3.57
C ASP A 379 10.50 7.01 4.43
N GLY A 380 11.14 5.93 4.86
CA GLY A 380 10.47 4.88 5.61
C GLY A 380 11.38 3.71 5.97
N ALA A 381 10.81 2.72 6.66
CA ALA A 381 11.60 1.63 7.21
C ALA A 381 11.97 0.54 6.19
N SER A 382 11.28 0.51 5.05
CA SER A 382 11.24 -0.65 4.15
C SER A 382 12.60 -1.11 3.64
N LYS A 383 13.50 -0.18 3.30
CA LYS A 383 14.78 -0.50 2.66
C LYS A 383 15.93 -0.46 3.65
N ALA A 384 16.09 0.64 4.39
CA ALA A 384 17.20 0.81 5.34
C ALA A 384 17.24 -0.27 6.45
N TYR A 385 16.10 -0.88 6.81
CA TYR A 385 16.02 -1.85 7.91
C TYR A 385 15.51 -3.23 7.48
N ALA A 386 15.56 -3.56 6.19
CA ALA A 386 14.99 -4.80 5.64
C ALA A 386 13.51 -5.03 6.03
N ALA A 387 12.77 -3.95 6.30
CA ALA A 387 11.45 -3.99 6.93
C ALA A 387 10.31 -3.73 5.93
N GLY A 388 10.46 -4.19 4.68
CA GLY A 388 9.47 -4.00 3.62
C GLY A 388 8.07 -4.46 4.00
N GLY A 389 7.98 -5.61 4.68
CA GLY A 389 6.74 -6.20 5.18
C GLY A 389 6.08 -5.45 6.34
N LEU A 390 6.76 -4.50 7.00
CA LEU A 390 6.13 -3.71 8.07
C LEU A 390 5.21 -2.62 7.56
N ARG A 391 5.38 -2.22 6.28
CA ARG A 391 4.54 -1.20 5.65
C ARG A 391 4.55 0.09 6.48
N SER A 392 5.72 0.67 6.72
CA SER A 392 5.85 1.92 7.50
C SER A 392 6.60 2.97 6.70
N GLY A 393 5.96 4.12 6.48
CA GLY A 393 6.54 5.25 5.76
C GLY A 393 5.98 6.58 6.25
N PHE A 394 6.73 7.65 5.98
CA PHE A 394 6.32 9.00 6.31
C PHE A 394 6.62 9.98 5.17
N MET A 395 5.85 11.07 5.13
CA MET A 395 6.11 12.20 4.25
C MET A 395 6.26 13.47 5.07
N VAL A 396 7.35 14.19 4.87
CA VAL A 396 7.49 15.58 5.32
C VAL A 396 6.93 16.48 4.23
N SER A 397 5.97 17.31 4.60
CA SER A 397 5.30 18.26 3.70
C SER A 397 5.86 19.67 3.83
N PRO A 398 5.62 20.56 2.84
CA PRO A 398 6.01 21.96 2.94
C PRO A 398 5.47 22.66 4.18
N ASP A 399 4.22 22.38 4.55
CA ASP A 399 3.54 22.97 5.69
C ASP A 399 2.55 21.98 6.32
N ARG A 400 1.93 22.42 7.42
CA ARG A 400 0.94 21.65 8.17
C ARG A 400 -0.35 21.38 7.38
N GLU A 401 -0.76 22.32 6.53
CA GLU A 401 -2.01 22.18 5.78
C GLU A 401 -1.88 21.14 4.67
N TRP A 402 -0.71 21.07 4.02
CA TRP A 402 -0.36 19.96 3.15
C TRP A 402 -0.34 18.62 3.88
N SER A 403 0.32 18.55 5.04
CA SER A 403 0.38 17.34 5.86
C SER A 403 -1.02 16.83 6.22
N LYS A 404 -1.93 17.72 6.65
CA LYS A 404 -3.33 17.39 6.93
C LYS A 404 -4.09 16.91 5.68
N ALA A 405 -3.95 17.63 4.57
CA ALA A 405 -4.62 17.26 3.32
C ALA A 405 -4.21 15.87 2.85
N ILE A 406 -2.92 15.54 2.93
CA ILE A 406 -2.37 14.22 2.60
C ILE A 406 -2.87 13.17 3.60
N GLN A 407 -2.78 13.43 4.90
CA GLN A 407 -3.26 12.50 5.93
C GLN A 407 -4.76 12.21 5.82
N SER A 408 -5.58 13.15 5.34
CA SER A 408 -7.04 12.95 5.15
C SER A 408 -7.39 11.87 4.11
N HIS A 409 -6.41 11.43 3.32
CA HIS A 409 -6.53 10.39 2.31
C HIS A 409 -5.87 9.08 2.71
N LEU A 410 -5.46 8.94 3.98
CA LEU A 410 -4.63 7.86 4.47
C LEU A 410 -5.16 7.31 5.79
N ASP A 411 -5.15 6.00 5.91
CA ASP A 411 -5.29 5.33 7.19
C ASP A 411 -3.99 5.44 7.97
N VAL A 412 -4.13 5.61 9.28
CA VAL A 412 -2.99 5.59 10.20
C VAL A 412 -2.48 4.15 10.29
N PRO A 413 -1.15 3.91 10.27
CA PRO A 413 -0.62 2.56 10.47
C PRO A 413 -1.12 1.93 11.77
N PRO A 414 -1.29 0.60 11.82
CA PRO A 414 -1.73 -0.07 13.04
C PRO A 414 -0.82 0.26 14.23
N ALA A 415 -1.38 0.36 15.43
CA ALA A 415 -0.65 0.71 16.65
C ALA A 415 0.52 -0.22 16.94
N ALA A 416 0.40 -1.51 16.61
CA ALA A 416 1.50 -2.47 16.73
C ALA A 416 2.72 -2.07 15.87
N ILE A 417 2.47 -1.51 14.68
CA ILE A 417 3.51 -1.02 13.78
C ILE A 417 4.03 0.35 14.23
N LEU A 418 3.17 1.24 14.73
CA LEU A 418 3.61 2.54 15.25
C LEU A 418 4.46 2.43 16.53
N ARG A 419 4.24 1.38 17.34
CA ARG A 419 5.04 1.12 18.55
C ARG A 419 6.43 0.58 18.23
N ALA A 420 6.58 -0.12 17.11
CA ALA A 420 7.84 -0.68 16.65
C ALA A 420 8.74 0.39 16.04
#